data_AF-A0AAD7L6F5-F1
#
_entry.id   AF-A0AAD7L6F5-F1
#
_cell.length_a   1.000
_cell.length_b   1.000
_cell.length_c   1.000
_cell.angle_alpha   90.00
_cell.angle_beta   90.00
_cell.angle_gamma   90.00
#
_symmetry.space_group_name_H-M   'P 1'
#
loop_
_entity.id
_entity.type
_entity.pdbx_description
1 polymer ?
#
loop_
_entity_poly.entity_id
_entity_poly.type
_entity_poly.pdbx_seq_one_letter_code
_entity_poly.pdbx_strand_id
1 'polypeptide(L)'
;MAELEKKLNKLEIYCHSLKSGLEECNINSPYKMPKTQKLHPVSHQINVMEPFLAAVSDARSSVRLLSRALTLQLRHMGGKVYERVSFLLQPYDVKISLSKNTRGLTFYLQALLNKAFFEDFESVEFQKSASNQILNPMDRCEANFDSFNVLHRLTWEEVLNKGTRYFSEDFSRFCDRKMSEIVAMLGWNRTWPEPLLQSFFGASKSVWLVHLLATSLHPSLPIFRVDKGVTFDSVYMEDMGGDKAKKLVPSVVRIMVAPGFYVHGSVVKCKVLCRYLSNNNSFHSNSEDKGLTRLSSSTVNY
;
A
#
# COMPACT_ATOMS: atom_id res chain seq x y z
N MET A 1 40.30 26.78 -22.74
CA MET A 1 39.53 27.91 -22.16
C MET A 1 38.66 28.60 -23.21
N ALA A 2 39.24 29.21 -24.26
CA ALA A 2 38.48 29.95 -25.28
C ALA A 2 37.41 29.13 -26.05
N GLU A 3 37.65 27.85 -26.31
CA GLU A 3 36.66 27.00 -27.00
C GLU A 3 35.43 26.68 -26.13
N LEU A 4 35.64 26.52 -24.82
CA LEU A 4 34.57 26.25 -23.86
C LEU A 4 33.67 27.49 -23.70
N GLU A 5 34.28 28.66 -23.61
CA GLU A 5 33.60 29.95 -23.50
C GLU A 5 32.77 30.25 -24.77
N LYS A 6 33.29 29.91 -25.95
CA LYS A 6 32.55 29.99 -27.21
C LYS A 6 31.36 29.03 -27.26
N LYS A 7 31.48 27.83 -26.69
CA LYS A 7 30.37 26.86 -26.59
C LYS A 7 29.33 27.32 -25.57
N LEU A 8 29.74 27.92 -24.47
CA LEU A 8 28.85 28.46 -23.43
C LEU A 8 28.03 29.63 -23.98
N ASN A 9 28.66 30.60 -24.65
CA ASN A 9 27.98 31.73 -25.26
C ASN A 9 26.97 31.28 -26.33
N LYS A 10 27.31 30.26 -27.14
CA LYS A 10 26.36 29.69 -28.11
C LYS A 10 25.16 29.04 -27.43
N LEU A 11 25.37 28.34 -26.32
CA LEU A 11 24.29 27.72 -25.55
C LEU A 11 23.39 28.78 -24.92
N GLU A 12 23.97 29.85 -24.38
CA GLU A 12 23.22 30.96 -23.77
C GLU A 12 22.34 31.68 -24.79
N ILE A 13 22.88 31.98 -25.98
CA ILE A 13 22.12 32.55 -27.10
C ILE A 13 20.98 31.62 -27.52
N TYR A 14 21.24 30.31 -27.60
CA TYR A 14 20.23 29.32 -27.97
C TYR A 14 19.11 29.22 -26.91
N CYS A 15 19.46 29.21 -25.62
CA CYS A 15 18.50 29.25 -24.52
C CYS A 15 17.65 30.52 -24.55
N HIS A 16 18.25 31.68 -24.84
CA HIS A 16 17.52 32.93 -25.00
C HIS A 16 16.56 32.91 -26.19
N SER A 17 16.98 32.35 -27.34
CA SER A 17 16.13 32.20 -28.52
C SER A 17 14.97 31.23 -28.29
N LEU A 18 15.21 30.12 -27.60
CA LEU A 18 14.15 29.19 -27.19
C LEU A 18 13.15 29.87 -26.24
N LYS A 19 13.64 30.65 -25.27
CA LYS A 19 12.79 31.37 -24.33
C LYS A 19 11.93 32.42 -25.02
N SER A 20 12.50 33.21 -25.94
CA SER A 20 11.74 34.21 -26.71
C SER A 20 10.71 33.55 -27.63
N GLY A 21 11.06 32.45 -28.29
CA GLY A 21 10.11 31.68 -29.11
C GLY A 21 8.96 31.10 -28.29
N LEU A 22 9.22 30.65 -27.06
CA LEU A 22 8.18 30.17 -26.14
C LEU A 22 7.24 31.29 -25.68
N GLU A 23 7.78 32.49 -25.43
CA GLU A 23 6.99 33.67 -25.06
C GLU A 23 6.12 34.14 -26.24
N GLU A 24 6.61 34.08 -27.47
CA GLU A 24 5.87 34.45 -28.69
C GLU A 24 4.73 33.46 -29.00
N CYS A 25 4.95 32.16 -28.81
CA CYS A 25 3.91 31.13 -28.86
C CYS A 25 2.82 31.34 -27.80
N ASN A 26 3.20 31.83 -26.61
CA ASN A 26 2.27 32.09 -25.52
C ASN A 26 1.40 33.34 -25.76
N ILE A 27 1.92 34.35 -26.47
CA ILE A 27 1.20 35.59 -26.80
C ILE A 27 0.19 35.38 -27.94
N ASN A 28 0.51 34.51 -28.90
CA ASN A 28 -0.30 34.25 -30.10
C ASN A 28 -1.29 33.09 -29.94
N SER A 29 -1.38 32.46 -28.76
CA SER A 29 -2.38 31.44 -28.48
C SER A 29 -3.78 32.07 -28.34
N PRO A 30 -4.81 31.58 -29.07
CA PRO A 30 -6.20 32.02 -28.87
C PRO A 30 -6.76 31.64 -27.49
N TYR A 31 -6.03 30.86 -26.70
CA TYR A 31 -6.35 30.52 -25.32
C TYR A 31 -5.43 31.28 -24.36
N LYS A 32 -5.79 32.54 -24.05
CA LYS A 32 -5.15 33.28 -22.95
C LYS A 32 -5.54 32.62 -21.62
N MET A 33 -4.59 31.95 -20.98
CA MET A 33 -4.72 31.61 -19.57
C MET A 33 -4.80 32.89 -18.73
N PRO A 34 -5.74 33.02 -17.78
CA PRO A 34 -5.73 34.13 -16.84
C PRO A 34 -4.41 34.12 -16.08
N LYS A 35 -3.83 35.30 -15.83
CA LYS A 35 -2.73 35.47 -14.88
C LYS A 35 -3.25 35.23 -13.46
N THR A 36 -3.58 33.99 -13.11
CA THR A 36 -3.69 33.59 -11.72
C THR A 36 -2.29 33.60 -11.13
N GLN A 37 -2.18 34.24 -9.98
CA GLN A 37 -0.92 34.45 -9.25
C GLN A 37 -0.15 33.14 -9.16
N LYS A 38 1.11 33.16 -9.60
CA LYS A 38 2.06 32.07 -9.48
C LYS A 38 2.27 31.74 -7.99
N LEU A 39 1.42 30.88 -7.42
CA LEU A 39 1.84 30.11 -6.27
C LEU A 39 2.89 29.13 -6.81
N HIS A 40 4.15 29.33 -6.41
CA HIS A 40 5.26 28.51 -6.89
C HIS A 40 4.90 27.02 -6.75
N PRO A 41 5.00 26.19 -7.81
CA PRO A 41 4.71 24.76 -7.76
C PRO A 41 5.44 24.04 -6.61
N VAL A 42 6.64 24.53 -6.27
CA VAL A 42 7.48 24.06 -5.17
C VAL A 42 6.81 24.27 -3.80
N SER A 43 6.14 25.39 -3.57
CA SER A 43 5.49 25.69 -2.28
C SER A 43 4.26 24.81 -2.05
N HIS A 44 3.49 24.52 -3.10
CA HIS A 44 2.34 23.61 -3.02
C HIS A 44 2.80 22.16 -2.80
N GLN A 45 3.86 21.73 -3.50
CA GLN A 45 4.46 20.40 -3.31
C GLN A 45 4.93 20.17 -1.87
N ILE A 46 5.63 21.14 -1.27
CA ILE A 46 6.10 21.04 0.13
C ILE A 46 4.91 20.93 1.09
N ASN A 47 3.83 21.67 0.85
CA ASN A 47 2.64 21.69 1.70
C ASN A 47 1.87 20.34 1.70
N VAL A 48 2.00 19.52 0.67
CA VAL A 48 1.31 18.21 0.57
C VAL A 48 2.12 17.07 1.19
N MET A 49 3.45 17.21 1.34
CA MET A 49 4.33 16.11 1.80
C MET A 49 4.04 15.66 3.23
N GLU A 50 3.97 16.60 4.18
CA GLU A 50 3.70 16.28 5.58
C GLU A 50 2.30 15.65 5.77
N PRO A 51 1.22 16.23 5.19
CA PRO A 51 -0.09 15.58 5.18
C PRO A 51 -0.06 14.19 4.57
N PHE A 52 0.70 13.97 3.50
CA PHE A 52 0.80 12.66 2.85
C PHE A 52 1.44 11.62 3.78
N LEU A 53 2.56 11.96 4.42
CA LEU A 53 3.22 11.05 5.36
C LEU A 53 2.32 10.73 6.57
N ALA A 54 1.61 11.72 7.09
CA ALA A 54 0.62 11.54 8.15
C ALA A 54 -0.52 10.62 7.68
N ALA A 55 -1.10 10.87 6.50
CA ALA A 55 -2.17 10.06 5.94
C ALA A 55 -1.74 8.60 5.71
N VAL A 56 -0.51 8.34 5.26
CA VAL A 56 0.01 6.97 5.11
C VAL A 56 0.15 6.28 6.47
N SER A 57 0.59 6.99 7.51
CA SER A 57 0.65 6.48 8.88
C SER A 57 -0.75 6.14 9.42
N ASP A 58 -1.72 7.04 9.19
CA ASP A 58 -3.11 6.88 9.61
C ASP A 58 -3.80 5.73 8.88
N ALA A 59 -3.56 5.57 7.58
CA ALA A 59 -4.06 4.44 6.80
C ALA A 59 -3.54 3.11 7.33
N ARG A 60 -2.23 3.03 7.61
CA ARG A 60 -1.62 1.83 8.19
C ARG A 60 -2.21 1.49 9.57
N SER A 61 -2.47 2.50 10.39
CA SER A 61 -3.05 2.33 11.72
C SER A 61 -4.51 1.92 11.65
N SER A 62 -5.29 2.55 10.78
CA SER A 62 -6.72 2.27 10.59
C SER A 62 -6.97 0.88 10.01
N VAL A 63 -6.21 0.46 8.99
CA VAL A 63 -6.28 -0.91 8.46
C VAL A 63 -5.87 -1.94 9.51
N ARG A 64 -4.90 -1.62 10.38
CA ARG A 64 -4.53 -2.47 11.51
C ARG A 64 -5.67 -2.58 12.54
N LEU A 65 -6.37 -1.49 12.84
CA LEU A 65 -7.54 -1.49 13.72
C LEU A 65 -8.67 -2.36 13.14
N LEU A 66 -8.99 -2.20 11.86
CA LEU A 66 -9.96 -3.06 11.16
C LEU A 66 -9.53 -4.53 11.20
N SER A 67 -8.25 -4.84 10.93
CA SER A 67 -7.72 -6.20 11.03
C SER A 67 -7.91 -6.81 12.43
N ARG A 68 -7.70 -6.02 13.49
CA ARG A 68 -7.93 -6.46 14.88
C ARG A 68 -9.42 -6.69 15.15
N ALA A 69 -10.29 -5.78 14.70
CA ALA A 69 -11.74 -5.92 14.84
C ALA A 69 -12.24 -7.19 14.14
N LEU A 70 -11.80 -7.44 12.89
CA LEU A 70 -12.10 -8.68 12.17
C LEU A 70 -11.54 -9.91 12.87
N THR A 71 -10.30 -9.87 13.38
CA THR A 71 -9.69 -10.98 14.13
C THR A 71 -10.54 -11.37 15.36
N LEU A 72 -11.10 -10.37 16.07
CA LEU A 72 -11.98 -10.62 17.21
C LEU A 72 -13.30 -11.27 16.77
N GLN A 73 -13.92 -10.73 15.73
CA GLN A 73 -15.17 -11.27 15.19
C GLN A 73 -15.00 -12.70 14.65
N LEU A 74 -13.87 -13.01 14.00
CA LEU A 74 -13.54 -14.34 13.48
C LEU A 74 -13.58 -15.45 14.56
N ARG A 75 -13.31 -15.13 15.83
CA ARG A 75 -13.41 -16.10 16.94
C ARG A 75 -14.83 -16.61 17.15
N HIS A 76 -15.81 -15.81 16.77
CA HIS A 76 -17.23 -16.10 16.90
C HIS A 76 -17.84 -16.55 15.57
N MET A 77 -17.03 -16.62 14.50
CA MET A 77 -17.44 -17.13 13.21
C MET A 77 -17.18 -18.63 13.10
N GLY A 78 -18.05 -19.34 12.36
CA GLY A 78 -17.87 -20.77 12.10
C GLY A 78 -16.64 -21.07 11.22
N GLY A 79 -16.28 -22.35 11.12
CA GLY A 79 -15.07 -22.83 10.44
C GLY A 79 -14.91 -22.39 8.97
N LYS A 80 -16.00 -22.12 8.25
CA LYS A 80 -15.97 -21.75 6.82
C LYS A 80 -15.15 -20.49 6.52
N VAL A 81 -15.29 -19.44 7.34
CA VAL A 81 -14.54 -18.19 7.13
C VAL A 81 -13.06 -18.40 7.42
N TYR A 82 -12.76 -19.26 8.40
CA TYR A 82 -11.37 -19.63 8.71
C TYR A 82 -10.72 -20.44 7.58
N GLU A 83 -11.43 -21.43 7.03
CA GLU A 83 -10.98 -22.19 5.86
C GLU A 83 -10.70 -21.25 4.68
N ARG A 84 -11.56 -20.25 4.47
CA ARG A 84 -11.36 -19.23 3.44
C ARG A 84 -10.08 -18.42 3.67
N VAL A 85 -9.84 -17.94 4.88
CA VAL A 85 -8.60 -17.22 5.22
C VAL A 85 -7.38 -18.11 5.07
N SER A 86 -7.46 -19.38 5.48
CA SER A 86 -6.37 -20.35 5.30
C SER A 86 -6.07 -20.59 3.82
N PHE A 87 -7.10 -20.70 2.98
CA PHE A 87 -6.96 -20.84 1.53
C PHE A 87 -6.29 -19.61 0.90
N LEU A 88 -6.70 -18.40 1.27
CA LEU A 88 -6.08 -17.15 0.80
C LEU A 88 -4.60 -17.03 1.18
N LEU A 89 -4.18 -17.69 2.26
CA LEU A 89 -2.83 -17.63 2.77
C LEU A 89 -1.95 -18.82 2.37
N GLN A 90 -2.54 -19.85 1.77
CA GLN A 90 -1.83 -21.01 1.22
C GLN A 90 -0.70 -20.60 0.25
N PRO A 91 -0.86 -19.62 -0.66
CA PRO A 91 0.22 -19.20 -1.56
C PRO A 91 1.46 -18.64 -0.84
N TYR A 92 1.35 -18.26 0.43
CA TYR A 92 2.44 -17.67 1.21
C TYR A 92 3.10 -18.64 2.20
N ASP A 93 2.80 -19.94 2.08
CA ASP A 93 3.32 -21.03 2.94
C ASP A 93 3.00 -20.80 4.44
N VAL A 94 1.86 -20.19 4.72
CA VAL A 94 1.41 -19.88 6.08
C VAL A 94 0.47 -20.99 6.58
N LYS A 95 0.87 -21.67 7.66
CA LYS A 95 -0.02 -22.56 8.41
C LYS A 95 -0.60 -21.79 9.59
N ILE A 96 -1.89 -21.44 9.54
CA ILE A 96 -2.57 -20.79 10.65
C ILE A 96 -3.09 -21.86 11.62
N SER A 97 -3.05 -21.57 12.92
CA SER A 97 -3.82 -22.30 13.94
C SER A 97 -4.52 -21.30 14.84
N LEU A 98 -5.84 -21.37 14.93
CA LEU A 98 -6.71 -20.48 15.72
C LEU A 98 -6.28 -20.33 17.18
N SER A 99 -5.77 -21.42 17.78
CA SER A 99 -5.50 -21.50 19.22
C SER A 99 -4.14 -20.96 19.66
N LYS A 100 -3.18 -20.73 18.75
CA LYS A 100 -1.77 -20.48 19.13
C LYS A 100 -1.17 -19.17 18.65
N ASN A 101 -1.76 -18.44 17.69
CA ASN A 101 -1.09 -17.24 17.13
C ASN A 101 -2.03 -16.13 16.64
N THR A 102 -2.86 -15.57 17.54
CA THR A 102 -3.75 -14.44 17.27
C THR A 102 -3.02 -13.23 16.69
N ARG A 103 -1.82 -12.92 17.20
CA ARG A 103 -1.02 -11.76 16.75
C ARG A 103 -0.50 -11.94 15.32
N GLY A 104 -0.13 -13.17 14.93
CA GLY A 104 0.25 -13.50 13.56
C GLY A 104 -0.92 -13.39 12.58
N LEU A 105 -2.11 -13.87 12.98
CA LEU A 105 -3.33 -13.77 12.18
C LEU A 105 -3.68 -12.30 11.85
N THR A 106 -3.51 -11.38 12.80
CA THR A 106 -3.73 -9.94 12.56
C THR A 106 -2.82 -9.39 11.46
N PHE A 107 -1.55 -9.80 11.37
CA PHE A 107 -0.67 -9.32 10.29
C PHE A 107 -1.07 -9.89 8.92
N TYR A 108 -1.52 -11.15 8.87
CA TYR A 108 -1.97 -11.75 7.62
C TYR A 108 -3.30 -11.15 7.14
N LEU A 109 -4.25 -10.92 8.04
CA LEU A 109 -5.47 -10.18 7.69
C LEU A 109 -5.14 -8.75 7.26
N GLN A 110 -4.21 -8.08 7.95
CA GLN A 110 -3.74 -6.76 7.54
C GLN A 110 -3.15 -6.78 6.12
N ALA A 111 -2.38 -7.81 5.77
CA ALA A 111 -1.84 -7.98 4.42
C ALA A 111 -2.94 -8.14 3.36
N LEU A 112 -3.93 -9.00 3.63
CA LEU A 112 -5.07 -9.20 2.73
C LEU A 112 -5.91 -7.93 2.56
N LEU A 113 -6.18 -7.22 3.65
CA LEU A 113 -6.93 -5.96 3.63
C LEU A 113 -6.16 -4.87 2.89
N ASN A 114 -4.86 -4.68 3.15
CA ASN A 114 -4.07 -3.70 2.41
C ASN A 114 -3.98 -4.05 0.92
N LYS A 115 -3.91 -5.33 0.56
CA LYS A 115 -3.98 -5.74 -0.84
C LYS A 115 -5.29 -5.30 -1.48
N ALA A 116 -6.42 -5.54 -0.80
CA ALA A 116 -7.75 -5.12 -1.28
C ALA A 116 -7.88 -3.59 -1.34
N PHE A 117 -7.60 -2.88 -0.24
CA PHE A 117 -7.76 -1.42 -0.18
C PHE A 117 -6.91 -0.66 -1.19
N PHE A 118 -5.68 -1.10 -1.44
CA PHE A 118 -4.75 -0.45 -2.37
C PHE A 118 -4.76 -1.08 -3.77
N GLU A 119 -5.66 -2.01 -4.07
CA GLU A 119 -5.85 -2.48 -5.45
C GLU A 119 -6.32 -1.30 -6.32
N ASP A 120 -5.65 -1.11 -7.45
CA ASP A 120 -5.88 -0.03 -8.43
C ASP A 120 -5.59 1.40 -7.95
N PHE A 121 -4.73 1.55 -6.94
CA PHE A 121 -4.30 2.86 -6.44
C PHE A 121 -3.75 3.80 -7.54
N GLU A 122 -3.13 3.26 -8.58
CA GLU A 122 -2.61 4.04 -9.72
C GLU A 122 -3.72 4.57 -10.64
N SER A 123 -4.93 4.03 -10.53
CA SER A 123 -6.08 4.41 -11.34
C SER A 123 -6.88 5.55 -10.71
N VAL A 124 -7.59 6.30 -11.55
CA VAL A 124 -8.53 7.33 -11.08
C VAL A 124 -9.59 6.66 -10.18
N GLU A 125 -9.78 7.22 -8.98
CA GLU A 125 -10.76 6.73 -7.99
C GLU A 125 -10.69 5.20 -7.69
N PHE A 126 -9.51 4.57 -7.78
CA PHE A 126 -9.34 3.12 -7.62
C PHE A 126 -10.17 2.28 -8.60
N GLN A 127 -10.36 2.77 -9.84
CA GLN A 127 -11.15 2.08 -10.84
C GLN A 127 -10.35 1.87 -12.13
N LYS A 128 -10.08 0.60 -12.48
CA LYS A 128 -9.49 0.23 -13.77
C LYS A 128 -10.30 0.85 -14.90
N SER A 129 -9.60 1.49 -15.83
CA SER A 129 -10.18 2.11 -17.03
C SER A 129 -11.12 3.30 -16.77
N ALA A 130 -11.13 3.88 -15.57
CA ALA A 130 -11.81 5.15 -15.35
C ALA A 130 -11.13 6.28 -16.14
N SER A 131 -11.94 7.19 -16.68
CA SER A 131 -11.47 8.38 -17.37
C SER A 131 -11.33 9.56 -16.42
N ASN A 132 -10.29 10.37 -16.60
CA ASN A 132 -10.19 11.65 -15.91
C ASN A 132 -11.25 12.60 -16.47
N GLN A 133 -12.11 13.12 -15.60
CA GLN A 133 -13.06 14.17 -15.98
C GLN A 133 -12.37 15.52 -16.13
N ILE A 134 -11.36 15.79 -15.30
CA ILE A 134 -10.54 17.01 -15.34
C ILE A 134 -9.27 16.71 -16.14
N LEU A 135 -9.20 17.28 -17.35
CA LEU A 135 -8.09 17.03 -18.29
C LEU A 135 -6.82 17.81 -17.91
N ASN A 136 -6.98 19.03 -17.39
CA ASN A 136 -5.86 19.85 -16.92
C ASN A 136 -5.26 19.24 -15.64
N PRO A 137 -3.96 18.87 -15.65
CA PRO A 137 -3.32 18.28 -14.48
C PRO A 137 -3.35 19.15 -13.23
N MET A 138 -3.25 20.48 -13.37
CA MET A 138 -3.21 21.39 -12.23
C MET A 138 -4.59 21.50 -11.58
N ASP A 139 -5.63 21.69 -12.38
CA ASP A 139 -7.02 21.75 -11.90
C ASP A 139 -7.42 20.43 -11.24
N ARG A 140 -6.95 19.30 -11.77
CA ARG A 140 -7.17 17.97 -11.15
C ARG A 140 -6.47 17.88 -9.79
N CYS A 141 -5.23 18.36 -9.70
CA CYS A 141 -4.48 18.34 -8.46
C CYS A 141 -5.16 19.19 -7.37
N GLU A 142 -5.64 20.38 -7.73
CA GLU A 142 -6.39 21.26 -6.85
C GLU A 142 -7.71 20.61 -6.39
N ALA A 143 -8.49 20.06 -7.31
CA ALA A 143 -9.75 19.37 -6.98
C ALA A 143 -9.55 18.17 -6.03
N ASN A 144 -8.46 17.42 -6.20
CA ASN A 144 -8.11 16.32 -5.30
C ASN A 144 -7.71 16.83 -3.90
N PHE A 145 -6.97 17.94 -3.82
CA PHE A 145 -6.61 18.55 -2.55
C PHE A 145 -7.81 19.15 -1.82
N ASP A 146 -8.74 19.76 -2.55
CA ASP A 146 -10.00 20.27 -1.99
C ASP A 146 -10.88 19.13 -1.46
N SER A 147 -10.99 18.04 -2.23
CA SER A 147 -11.66 16.83 -1.77
C SER A 147 -11.04 16.27 -0.49
N PHE A 148 -9.71 16.32 -0.35
CA PHE A 148 -9.03 15.93 0.88
C PHE A 148 -9.39 16.87 2.04
N ASN A 149 -9.42 18.18 1.81
CA ASN A 149 -9.76 19.18 2.83
C ASN A 149 -11.18 19.00 3.39
N VAL A 150 -12.12 18.58 2.54
CA VAL A 150 -13.49 18.22 2.95
C VAL A 150 -13.49 16.91 3.75
N LEU A 151 -12.90 15.84 3.20
CA LEU A 151 -13.06 14.50 3.75
C LEU A 151 -12.19 14.21 4.98
N HIS A 152 -11.03 14.85 5.17
CA HIS A 152 -10.18 14.56 6.32
C HIS A 152 -10.84 14.91 7.66
N ARG A 153 -11.78 15.87 7.68
CA ARG A 153 -12.53 16.28 8.88
C ARG A 153 -13.74 15.39 9.19
N LEU A 154 -14.20 14.61 8.21
CA LEU A 154 -15.42 13.81 8.31
C LEU A 154 -15.38 12.78 9.47
N THR A 155 -16.30 12.86 10.42
CA THR A 155 -16.35 11.91 11.55
C THR A 155 -17.27 10.73 11.30
N TRP A 156 -17.19 9.72 12.17
CA TRP A 156 -18.08 8.56 12.11
C TRP A 156 -19.54 8.96 12.41
N GLU A 157 -19.75 9.85 13.39
CA GLU A 157 -21.08 10.32 13.79
C GLU A 157 -21.80 11.05 12.65
N GLU A 158 -21.07 11.86 11.88
CA GLU A 158 -21.59 12.55 10.71
C GLU A 158 -22.05 11.57 9.61
N VAL A 159 -21.26 10.52 9.37
CA VAL A 159 -21.56 9.49 8.37
C VAL A 159 -22.71 8.59 8.83
N LEU A 160 -22.80 8.26 10.12
CA LEU A 160 -23.94 7.52 10.65
C LEU A 160 -25.26 8.27 10.44
N ASN A 161 -25.24 9.59 10.53
CA ASN A 161 -26.44 10.42 10.39
C ASN A 161 -26.82 10.68 8.92
N LYS A 162 -25.86 11.04 8.06
CA LYS A 162 -26.13 11.50 6.69
C LYS A 162 -25.73 10.53 5.58
N GLY A 163 -24.97 9.49 5.89
CA GLY A 163 -24.35 8.59 4.92
C GLY A 163 -23.12 9.21 4.22
N THR A 164 -22.26 8.36 3.67
CA THR A 164 -21.03 8.79 2.96
C THR A 164 -21.33 9.57 1.68
N ARG A 165 -22.38 9.18 0.94
CA ARG A 165 -22.79 9.82 -0.32
C ARG A 165 -23.13 11.31 -0.17
N TYR A 166 -23.60 11.74 1.00
CA TYR A 166 -23.87 13.15 1.28
C TYR A 166 -22.61 14.02 1.18
N PHE A 167 -21.44 13.46 1.51
CA PHE A 167 -20.17 14.18 1.54
C PHE A 167 -19.35 14.00 0.27
N SER A 168 -19.40 12.82 -0.34
CA SER A 168 -18.74 12.54 -1.62
C SER A 168 -19.31 11.26 -2.24
N GLU A 169 -19.79 11.37 -3.48
CA GLU A 169 -20.29 10.23 -4.24
C GLU A 169 -19.16 9.25 -4.59
N ASP A 170 -17.99 9.76 -4.98
CA ASP A 170 -16.82 8.94 -5.35
C ASP A 170 -16.30 8.13 -4.15
N PHE A 171 -16.19 8.80 -2.99
CA PHE A 171 -15.80 8.13 -1.76
C PHE A 171 -16.85 7.10 -1.31
N SER A 172 -18.15 7.39 -1.49
CA SER A 172 -19.21 6.42 -1.20
C SER A 172 -19.09 5.19 -2.10
N ARG A 173 -18.91 5.38 -3.42
CA ARG A 173 -18.68 4.27 -4.37
C ARG A 173 -17.44 3.47 -4.03
N PHE A 174 -16.37 4.12 -3.59
CA PHE A 174 -15.17 3.45 -3.09
C PHE A 174 -15.47 2.57 -1.87
N CYS A 175 -16.18 3.10 -0.87
CA CYS A 175 -16.58 2.35 0.32
C CYS A 175 -17.42 1.11 -0.03
N ASP A 176 -18.43 1.27 -0.89
CA ASP A 176 -19.31 0.16 -1.30
C ASP A 176 -18.52 -0.95 -1.99
N ARG A 177 -17.65 -0.59 -2.94
CA ARG A 177 -16.80 -1.55 -3.65
C ARG A 177 -15.86 -2.29 -2.69
N LYS A 178 -15.14 -1.58 -1.82
CA LYS A 178 -14.19 -2.19 -0.88
C LYS A 178 -14.90 -3.05 0.18
N MET A 179 -16.08 -2.65 0.61
CA MET A 179 -16.92 -3.47 1.49
C MET A 179 -17.30 -4.78 0.79
N SER A 180 -17.86 -4.71 -0.42
CA SER A 180 -18.24 -5.91 -1.20
C SER A 180 -17.04 -6.81 -1.46
N GLU A 181 -15.89 -6.23 -1.83
CA GLU A 181 -14.65 -6.97 -2.09
C GLU A 181 -14.16 -7.73 -0.85
N ILE A 182 -14.12 -7.08 0.32
CA ILE A 182 -13.69 -7.70 1.58
C ILE A 182 -14.68 -8.78 2.04
N VAL A 183 -15.98 -8.52 1.95
CA VAL A 183 -17.03 -9.49 2.27
C VAL A 183 -16.91 -10.72 1.39
N ALA A 184 -16.74 -10.55 0.08
CA ALA A 184 -16.56 -11.65 -0.87
C ALA A 184 -15.24 -12.40 -0.64
N MET A 185 -14.14 -11.67 -0.42
CA MET A 185 -12.82 -12.24 -0.13
C MET A 185 -12.88 -13.19 1.07
N LEU A 186 -13.46 -12.73 2.18
CA LEU A 186 -13.54 -13.49 3.43
C LEU A 186 -14.70 -14.50 3.45
N GLY A 187 -15.64 -14.45 2.50
CA GLY A 187 -16.87 -15.25 2.55
C GLY A 187 -17.74 -14.88 3.76
N TRP A 188 -17.79 -13.58 4.08
CA TRP A 188 -18.47 -13.07 5.27
C TRP A 188 -19.98 -13.08 5.07
N ASN A 189 -20.72 -13.77 5.93
CA ASN A 189 -22.16 -14.02 5.75
C ASN A 189 -23.05 -13.44 6.86
N ARG A 190 -22.51 -12.56 7.71
CA ARG A 190 -23.25 -11.89 8.79
C ARG A 190 -23.19 -10.38 8.63
N THR A 191 -24.21 -9.69 9.13
CA THR A 191 -24.18 -8.23 9.24
C THR A 191 -23.00 -7.79 10.12
N TRP A 192 -22.34 -6.71 9.72
CA TRP A 192 -21.22 -6.18 10.47
C TRP A 192 -21.76 -5.37 11.66
N PRO A 193 -21.31 -5.64 12.90
CA PRO A 193 -21.69 -4.84 14.04
C PRO A 193 -21.09 -3.43 13.90
N GLU A 194 -21.70 -2.44 14.54
CA GLU A 194 -21.31 -1.03 14.43
C GLU A 194 -19.80 -0.78 14.67
N PRO A 195 -19.13 -1.37 15.69
CA PRO A 195 -17.69 -1.15 15.87
C PRO A 195 -16.84 -1.66 14.70
N LEU A 196 -17.30 -2.71 14.01
CA LEU A 196 -16.62 -3.21 12.82
C LEU A 196 -16.83 -2.26 11.65
N LEU A 197 -18.06 -1.77 11.44
CA LEU A 197 -18.37 -0.75 10.43
C LEU A 197 -17.58 0.54 10.66
N GLN A 198 -17.47 1.01 11.91
CA GLN A 198 -16.68 2.18 12.27
C GLN A 198 -15.19 1.98 11.93
N SER A 199 -14.64 0.82 12.27
CA SER A 199 -13.24 0.51 11.93
C SER A 199 -13.01 0.39 10.41
N PHE A 200 -14.00 -0.10 9.67
CA PHE A 200 -13.98 -0.15 8.21
C PHE A 200 -14.05 1.22 7.57
N PHE A 201 -14.94 2.08 8.08
CA PHE A 201 -15.02 3.48 7.65
C PHE A 201 -13.68 4.19 7.87
N GLY A 202 -13.07 4.04 9.05
CA GLY A 202 -11.76 4.61 9.33
C GLY A 202 -10.67 4.13 8.36
N ALA A 203 -10.63 2.82 8.07
CA ALA A 203 -9.69 2.25 7.09
C ALA A 203 -9.96 2.76 5.65
N SER A 204 -11.21 2.78 5.22
CA SER A 204 -11.59 3.23 3.87
C SER A 204 -11.30 4.71 3.68
N LYS A 205 -11.71 5.55 4.64
CA LYS A 205 -11.45 6.99 4.62
C LYS A 205 -9.96 7.27 4.57
N SER A 206 -9.17 6.69 5.47
CA SER A 206 -7.73 6.95 5.53
C SER A 206 -6.99 6.54 4.25
N VAL A 207 -7.34 5.40 3.63
CA VAL A 207 -6.76 5.00 2.33
C VAL A 207 -7.19 5.94 1.20
N TRP A 208 -8.46 6.36 1.18
CA TRP A 208 -8.94 7.33 0.21
C TRP A 208 -8.21 8.68 0.31
N LEU A 209 -7.93 9.16 1.53
CA LEU A 209 -7.16 10.39 1.75
C LEU A 209 -5.71 10.27 1.24
N VAL A 210 -5.08 9.10 1.41
CA VAL A 210 -3.75 8.84 0.83
C VAL A 210 -3.78 8.98 -0.69
N HIS A 211 -4.82 8.45 -1.34
CA HIS A 211 -5.00 8.56 -2.79
C HIS A 211 -5.21 10.00 -3.24
N LEU A 212 -6.08 10.75 -2.56
CA LEU A 212 -6.31 12.15 -2.86
C LEU A 212 -5.03 12.99 -2.74
N LEU A 213 -4.23 12.79 -1.70
CA LEU A 213 -2.95 13.49 -1.53
C LEU A 213 -1.89 13.03 -2.53
N ALA A 214 -1.81 11.74 -2.86
CA ALA A 214 -0.89 11.25 -3.88
C ALA A 214 -1.22 11.84 -5.26
N THR A 215 -2.51 12.02 -5.56
CA THR A 215 -3.01 12.51 -6.84
C THR A 215 -3.28 14.03 -6.86
N SER A 216 -3.06 14.72 -5.74
CA SER A 216 -3.00 16.19 -5.68
C SER A 216 -1.64 16.74 -6.13
N LEU A 217 -0.80 15.89 -6.70
CA LEU A 217 0.53 16.23 -7.21
C LEU A 217 0.66 15.75 -8.66
N HIS A 218 1.49 16.46 -9.42
CA HIS A 218 1.79 16.10 -10.80
C HIS A 218 3.31 16.05 -11.05
N PRO A 219 3.88 14.89 -11.41
CA PRO A 219 3.24 13.57 -11.45
C PRO A 219 2.77 13.09 -10.06
N SER A 220 1.79 12.18 -10.02
CA SER A 220 1.27 11.63 -8.77
C SER A 220 2.31 10.78 -8.05
N LEU A 221 2.24 10.69 -6.72
CA LEU A 221 3.18 9.88 -5.94
C LEU A 221 2.96 8.38 -6.23
N PRO A 222 3.99 7.67 -6.73
CA PRO A 222 3.82 6.28 -7.10
C PRO A 222 3.91 5.37 -5.86
N ILE A 223 2.95 4.45 -5.78
CA ILE A 223 2.95 3.32 -4.87
C ILE A 223 3.86 2.22 -5.41
N PHE A 224 4.54 1.48 -4.52
CA PHE A 224 5.23 0.25 -4.89
C PHE A 224 4.81 -0.91 -3.98
N ARG A 225 4.82 -2.10 -4.57
CA ARG A 225 4.42 -3.35 -3.94
C ARG A 225 5.51 -4.39 -4.18
N VAL A 226 5.67 -5.32 -3.26
CA VAL A 226 6.69 -6.38 -3.35
C VAL A 226 6.02 -7.75 -3.25
N ASP A 227 6.45 -8.66 -4.13
CA ASP A 227 5.92 -10.01 -4.20
C ASP A 227 6.61 -10.97 -3.23
N LYS A 228 5.97 -12.13 -3.03
CA LYS A 228 6.58 -13.26 -2.32
C LYS A 228 7.88 -13.66 -3.01
N GLY A 229 8.93 -13.89 -2.22
CA GLY A 229 10.21 -14.41 -2.68
C GLY A 229 11.23 -13.34 -3.06
N VAL A 230 10.83 -12.07 -3.13
CA VAL A 230 11.76 -10.95 -3.32
C VAL A 230 12.75 -10.88 -2.15
N THR A 231 14.03 -10.66 -2.43
CA THR A 231 15.07 -10.48 -1.41
C THR A 231 14.75 -9.26 -0.53
N PHE A 232 14.92 -9.41 0.78
CA PHE A 232 14.71 -8.31 1.70
C PHE A 232 15.73 -7.20 1.47
N ASP A 233 15.24 -5.96 1.26
CA ASP A 233 16.06 -4.77 1.15
C ASP A 233 15.64 -3.75 2.22
N SER A 234 16.52 -3.47 3.16
CA SER A 234 16.23 -2.58 4.28
C SER A 234 16.04 -1.11 3.87
N VAL A 235 16.46 -0.70 2.66
CA VAL A 235 16.22 0.64 2.11
C VAL A 235 14.73 0.82 1.80
N TYR A 236 14.08 -0.20 1.25
CA TYR A 236 12.68 -0.13 0.80
C TYR A 236 11.69 -0.86 1.72
N MET A 237 12.17 -1.72 2.62
CA MET A 237 11.33 -2.63 3.39
C MET A 237 11.58 -2.54 4.90
N GLU A 238 10.50 -2.70 5.67
CA GLU A 238 10.51 -2.84 7.12
C GLU A 238 9.92 -4.22 7.49
N ASP A 239 10.71 -5.07 8.15
CA ASP A 239 10.25 -6.39 8.60
C ASP A 239 9.46 -6.31 9.90
N MET A 240 8.17 -6.61 9.82
CA MET A 240 7.22 -6.59 10.94
C MET A 240 7.37 -7.80 11.88
N GLY A 241 8.13 -8.83 11.47
CA GLY A 241 8.40 -10.03 12.27
C GLY A 241 9.62 -9.92 13.20
N GLY A 242 10.48 -8.91 12.98
CA GLY A 242 11.82 -8.80 13.57
C GLY A 242 11.85 -8.82 15.10
N ASP A 243 10.80 -8.36 15.78
CA ASP A 243 10.69 -8.37 17.25
C ASP A 243 10.85 -9.77 17.86
N LYS A 244 10.40 -10.82 17.15
CA LYS A 244 10.51 -12.23 17.60
C LYS A 244 11.79 -12.91 17.14
N ALA A 245 12.51 -12.29 16.21
CA ALA A 245 13.61 -12.87 15.47
C ALA A 245 14.84 -11.96 15.51
N LYS A 246 15.07 -11.24 16.63
CA LYS A 246 16.15 -10.25 16.79
C LYS A 246 17.56 -10.77 16.47
N LYS A 247 17.76 -12.09 16.40
CA LYS A 247 19.04 -12.75 16.08
C LYS A 247 19.10 -13.33 14.66
N LEU A 248 18.03 -13.25 13.88
CA LEU A 248 17.95 -13.83 12.55
C LEU A 248 17.91 -12.73 11.49
N VAL A 249 18.62 -12.95 10.39
CA VAL A 249 18.65 -12.01 9.27
C VAL A 249 17.43 -12.28 8.38
N PRO A 250 16.55 -11.28 8.16
CA PRO A 250 15.48 -11.38 7.17
C PRO A 250 16.09 -11.65 5.79
N SER A 251 15.58 -12.65 5.09
CA SER A 251 16.16 -13.11 3.81
C SER A 251 15.28 -12.76 2.63
N VAL A 252 14.06 -13.29 2.61
CA VAL A 252 13.12 -13.09 1.51
C VAL A 252 11.75 -12.75 2.05
N VAL A 253 11.01 -11.91 1.31
CA VAL A 253 9.64 -11.55 1.62
C VAL A 253 8.76 -12.80 1.58
N ARG A 254 8.04 -13.06 2.67
CA ARG A 254 6.96 -14.04 2.72
C ARG A 254 5.69 -13.43 2.16
N ILE A 255 5.32 -12.25 2.68
CA ILE A 255 4.11 -11.52 2.29
C ILE A 255 4.29 -10.03 2.60
N MET A 256 3.79 -9.16 1.72
CA MET A 256 3.70 -7.72 1.98
C MET A 256 2.50 -7.42 2.88
N VAL A 257 2.73 -6.73 3.99
CA VAL A 257 1.72 -6.34 4.97
C VAL A 257 1.11 -4.97 4.65
N ALA A 258 1.91 -4.04 4.14
CA ALA A 258 1.44 -2.73 3.68
C ALA A 258 2.35 -2.21 2.55
N PRO A 259 1.81 -1.48 1.56
CA PRO A 259 2.59 -0.96 0.45
C PRO A 259 3.54 0.17 0.88
N GLY A 260 4.50 0.46 0.01
CA GLY A 260 5.42 1.60 0.13
C GLY A 260 5.14 2.65 -0.94
N PHE A 261 5.79 3.81 -0.82
CA PHE A 261 5.63 4.93 -1.75
C PHE A 261 6.99 5.58 -2.05
N TYR A 262 7.19 6.02 -3.29
CA TYR A 262 8.27 6.94 -3.60
C TYR A 262 7.80 8.38 -3.42
N VAL A 263 8.58 9.16 -2.68
CA VAL A 263 8.23 10.54 -2.31
C VAL A 263 9.43 11.43 -2.58
N HIS A 264 9.46 12.08 -3.74
CA HIS A 264 10.47 13.09 -4.14
C HIS A 264 11.91 12.77 -3.70
N GLY A 265 12.46 11.65 -4.14
CA GLY A 265 13.84 11.22 -3.82
C GLY A 265 13.99 10.48 -2.48
N SER A 266 12.92 10.37 -1.70
CA SER A 266 12.82 9.55 -0.49
C SER A 266 11.85 8.38 -0.68
N VAL A 267 11.87 7.45 0.28
CA VAL A 267 11.05 6.24 0.25
C VAL A 267 10.27 6.09 1.55
N VAL A 268 8.95 5.94 1.43
CA VAL A 268 8.13 5.39 2.52
C VAL A 268 8.18 3.86 2.39
N LYS A 269 8.95 3.22 3.26
CA LYS A 269 9.20 1.77 3.20
C LYS A 269 7.90 0.97 3.23
N CYS A 270 7.79 -0.07 2.40
CA CYS A 270 6.73 -1.05 2.53
C CYS A 270 6.96 -1.90 3.80
N LYS A 271 5.89 -2.46 4.36
CA LYS A 271 5.97 -3.34 5.52
C LYS A 271 5.81 -4.77 5.07
N VAL A 272 6.68 -5.67 5.50
CA VAL A 272 6.72 -7.07 5.07
C VAL A 272 6.82 -8.01 6.26
N LEU A 273 6.44 -9.27 6.06
CA LEU A 273 6.89 -10.38 6.90
C LEU A 273 7.92 -11.17 6.11
N CYS A 274 9.07 -11.44 6.71
CA CYS A 274 10.15 -12.18 6.05
C CYS A 274 10.21 -13.66 6.46
N ARG A 275 10.80 -14.46 5.58
CA ARG A 275 11.46 -15.72 5.97
C ARG A 275 12.88 -15.40 6.37
N TYR A 276 13.37 -16.08 7.40
CA TYR A 276 14.70 -15.88 7.93
C TYR A 276 15.63 -17.00 7.49
N LEU A 277 16.90 -16.68 7.28
CA LEU A 277 17.93 -17.71 7.14
C LEU A 277 18.09 -18.42 8.48
N SER A 278 17.93 -19.74 8.49
CA SER A 278 18.34 -20.56 9.62
C SER A 278 19.83 -20.85 9.45
N ASN A 279 20.65 -20.44 10.42
CA ASN A 279 22.10 -20.66 10.36
C ASN A 279 22.49 -22.11 10.72
N ASN A 280 21.74 -23.10 10.23
CA ASN A 280 21.97 -24.53 10.43
C ASN A 280 22.47 -25.21 9.14
N ASN A 281 23.40 -24.56 8.43
CA ASN A 281 24.29 -25.29 7.53
C ASN A 281 25.53 -25.70 8.31
N SER A 282 25.36 -26.65 9.23
CA SER A 282 26.46 -27.55 9.57
C SER A 282 26.80 -28.32 8.30
N PHE A 283 27.93 -27.99 7.68
CA PHE A 283 28.58 -28.83 6.69
C PHE A 283 28.80 -30.20 7.33
N HIS A 284 27.92 -31.17 7.05
CA HIS A 284 28.27 -32.58 7.18
C HIS A 284 29.02 -32.94 5.90
N SER A 285 30.33 -32.70 5.91
CA SER A 285 31.24 -33.41 5.02
C SER A 285 31.29 -34.86 5.48
N ASN A 286 31.02 -35.76 4.53
CA ASN A 286 31.09 -37.20 4.65
C ASN A 286 32.31 -37.69 5.43
N SER A 287 32.06 -38.56 6.41
CA SER A 287 32.98 -39.65 6.73
C SER A 287 32.18 -40.94 6.61
N GLU A 288 32.53 -41.70 5.58
CA GLU A 288 32.15 -43.10 5.41
C GLU A 288 32.34 -43.86 6.72
N ASP A 289 31.34 -44.62 7.15
CA ASP A 289 31.65 -45.87 7.82
C ASP A 289 30.65 -46.96 7.43
N LYS A 290 31.26 -48.12 7.18
CA LYS A 290 30.66 -49.34 6.68
C LYS A 290 29.93 -50.06 7.81
N GLY A 291 28.90 -50.81 7.45
CA GLY A 291 28.74 -52.15 8.04
C GLY A 291 27.44 -52.45 8.77
N LEU A 292 26.82 -53.52 8.28
CA LEU A 292 25.91 -54.46 8.96
C LEU A 292 24.46 -54.06 9.20
N THR A 293 23.67 -54.33 8.17
CA THR A 293 22.34 -54.93 8.26
C THR A 293 22.37 -56.19 9.13
N ARG A 294 21.67 -56.20 10.27
CA ARG A 294 21.17 -57.44 10.91
C ARG A 294 19.65 -57.45 10.82
N LEU A 295 19.16 -58.24 9.87
CA LEU A 295 17.79 -58.75 9.84
C LEU A 295 17.70 -59.87 10.88
N SER A 296 16.82 -59.74 11.87
CA SER A 296 16.34 -60.88 12.65
C SER A 296 14.90 -61.18 12.24
N SER A 297 14.76 -62.12 11.32
CA SER A 297 13.50 -62.81 11.03
C SER A 297 13.35 -64.01 11.97
N SER A 298 12.17 -64.08 12.55
CA SER A 298 11.50 -65.18 13.22
C SER A 298 11.74 -66.55 12.57
N THR A 299 11.94 -67.58 13.39
CA THR A 299 11.64 -68.97 13.03
C THR A 299 10.94 -69.65 14.21
N VAL A 300 9.76 -70.18 13.90
CA VAL A 300 8.89 -70.98 14.76
C VAL A 300 9.36 -72.43 14.70
N ASN A 301 9.40 -73.08 15.86
CA ASN A 301 9.71 -74.49 16.02
C ASN A 301 8.59 -75.37 15.43
N TYR A 302 8.96 -76.38 14.64
CA TYR A 302 8.61 -77.79 14.79
C TYR A 302 9.68 -78.65 14.11
#